data_AF-A0A640S9V3-F1
#
_entry.id   AF-A0A640S9V3-F1
#
_cell.length_a   1.000
_cell.length_b   1.000
_cell.length_c   1.000
_cell.angle_alpha   90.00
_cell.angle_beta   90.00
_cell.angle_gamma   90.00
#
_symmetry.space_group_name_H-M   'P 1'
#
loop_
_entity.id
_entity.type
_entity.pdbx_description
1 polymer ?
#
loop_
_entity_poly.entity_id
_entity_poly.type
_entity_poly.pdbx_seq_one_letter_code
_entity_poly.pdbx_strand_id
1 'polypeptide(L)'
;MVAAALPRPDHRSSHTTHHDIRIHLEAGLHEGPSAALPVDALHSGLAEHGVTVSRTDFNGAHDYACWRGGLADVLVSLLGR
;
A
#
# COMPACT_ATOMS: atom_id res chain seq x y z
N MET A 1 -1.07 28.54 -38.16
CA MET A 1 -0.23 27.35 -37.89
C MET A 1 -0.55 26.88 -36.48
N VAL A 2 -1.44 25.91 -36.33
CA VAL A 2 -1.87 25.37 -35.02
C VAL A 2 -1.24 24.00 -34.86
N ALA A 3 -0.39 23.83 -33.85
CA ALA A 3 0.19 22.55 -33.52
C ALA A 3 -0.94 21.60 -33.07
N ALA A 4 -1.11 20.50 -33.79
CA ALA A 4 -2.02 19.43 -33.39
C ALA A 4 -1.51 18.80 -32.08
N ALA A 5 -2.36 18.78 -31.06
CA ALA A 5 -2.08 18.09 -29.81
C ALA A 5 -1.89 16.60 -30.10
N LEU A 6 -0.73 16.05 -29.73
CA LEU A 6 -0.47 14.62 -29.82
C LEU A 6 -1.47 13.87 -28.92
N PRO A 7 -2.04 12.74 -29.38
CA PRO A 7 -2.92 11.93 -28.57
C PRO A 7 -2.18 11.44 -27.31
N ARG A 8 -2.83 11.59 -26.15
CA ARG A 8 -2.34 11.03 -24.89
C ARG A 8 -2.34 9.50 -24.99
N PRO A 9 -1.29 8.82 -24.51
CA PRO A 9 -1.26 7.37 -24.52
C PRO A 9 -2.43 6.83 -23.69
N ASP A 10 -3.19 5.97 -24.32
CA ASP A 10 -4.25 5.19 -23.76
C ASP A 10 -3.64 4.16 -22.80
N HIS A 11 -3.65 4.50 -21.50
CA HIS A 11 -3.38 3.55 -20.42
C HIS A 11 -4.55 2.57 -20.35
N ARG A 12 -4.58 1.60 -21.28
CA ARG A 12 -5.50 0.47 -21.19
C ARG A 12 -5.07 -0.34 -19.97
N SER A 13 -5.70 -0.06 -18.83
CA SER A 13 -5.55 -0.85 -17.62
C SER A 13 -5.95 -2.28 -17.93
N SER A 14 -4.96 -3.17 -18.03
CA SER A 14 -5.19 -4.60 -17.91
C SER A 14 -5.97 -4.81 -16.61
N HIS A 15 -7.22 -5.26 -16.68
CA HIS A 15 -7.95 -5.73 -15.51
C HIS A 15 -7.23 -6.99 -15.02
N THR A 16 -6.15 -6.79 -14.28
CA THR A 16 -5.57 -7.85 -13.47
C THR A 16 -6.63 -8.14 -12.44
N THR A 17 -7.28 -9.30 -12.53
CA THR A 17 -8.15 -9.79 -11.46
C THR A 17 -7.33 -9.73 -10.17
N HIS A 18 -7.70 -8.82 -9.25
CA HIS A 18 -6.88 -8.41 -8.10
C HIS A 18 -6.55 -9.55 -7.10
N HIS A 19 -7.04 -10.76 -7.36
CA HIS A 19 -6.96 -11.92 -6.48
C HIS A 19 -5.53 -12.38 -6.17
N ASP A 20 -4.54 -12.06 -7.01
CA ASP A 20 -3.13 -12.46 -6.78
C ASP A 20 -2.28 -11.39 -6.06
N ILE A 21 -2.86 -10.23 -5.75
CA ILE A 21 -2.12 -9.16 -5.06
C ILE A 21 -2.21 -9.37 -3.55
N ARG A 22 -1.04 -9.45 -2.91
CA ARG A 22 -0.90 -9.40 -1.45
C ARG A 22 -0.40 -8.03 -1.03
N ILE A 23 -1.10 -7.39 -0.10
CA ILE A 23 -0.76 -6.07 0.42
C ILE A 23 -0.46 -6.18 1.91
N HIS A 24 0.57 -5.47 2.37
CA HIS A 24 0.87 -5.30 3.78
C HIS A 24 0.90 -3.81 4.10
N LEU A 25 0.18 -3.41 5.14
CA LEU A 25 0.10 -2.02 5.62
C LEU A 25 0.76 -1.92 6.99
N GLU A 26 1.65 -0.95 7.16
CA GLU A 26 2.26 -0.66 8.46
C GLU A 26 1.89 0.74 8.93
N ALA A 27 1.65 0.89 10.24
CA ALA A 27 1.40 2.18 10.88
C ALA A 27 2.14 2.28 12.22
N GLY A 28 2.73 3.45 12.49
CA GLY A 28 3.38 3.71 13.76
C GLY A 28 2.39 4.07 14.86
N LEU A 29 2.51 3.44 16.03
CA LEU A 29 1.66 3.73 17.20
C LEU A 29 1.78 5.19 17.68
N HIS A 30 2.87 5.87 17.36
CA HIS A 30 3.16 7.24 17.81
C HIS A 30 2.93 8.30 16.72
N GLU A 31 2.30 7.95 15.60
CA GLU A 31 1.98 8.89 14.50
C GLU A 31 0.63 9.60 14.69
N GLY A 32 -0.17 9.15 15.66
CA GLY A 32 -1.47 9.71 15.98
C GLY A 32 -2.57 9.38 14.97
N PRO A 33 -3.80 9.89 15.19
CA PRO A 33 -4.97 9.49 14.41
C PRO A 33 -4.90 9.84 12.92
N SER A 34 -4.15 10.88 12.54
CA SER A 34 -4.01 11.28 11.14
C SER A 34 -3.30 10.24 10.28
N ALA A 35 -2.47 9.38 10.88
CA ALA A 35 -1.82 8.27 10.19
C ALA A 35 -2.62 6.96 10.34
N ALA A 36 -3.18 6.69 11.53
CA ALA A 36 -3.93 5.46 11.78
C ALA A 36 -5.24 5.38 10.98
N LEU A 37 -6.08 6.43 11.01
CA LEU A 37 -7.41 6.38 10.40
C LEU A 37 -7.40 6.10 8.88
N PRO A 38 -6.50 6.71 8.07
CA PRO A 38 -6.39 6.35 6.66
C PRO A 38 -5.94 4.90 6.44
N VAL A 39 -5.04 4.37 7.28
CA VAL A 39 -4.58 2.97 7.18
C VAL A 39 -5.71 2.00 7.51
N ASP A 40 -6.50 2.29 8.55
CA ASP A 40 -7.71 1.52 8.90
C ASP A 40 -8.69 1.48 7.73
N ALA A 41 -9.02 2.65 7.18
CA ALA A 41 -9.97 2.78 6.08
C ALA A 41 -9.49 2.04 4.82
N LEU A 42 -8.20 2.15 4.51
CA LEU A 42 -7.60 1.46 3.36
C LEU A 42 -7.61 -0.06 3.57
N HIS A 43 -7.26 -0.54 4.76
CA HIS A 43 -7.29 -1.96 5.08
C HIS A 43 -8.68 -2.55 4.86
N SER A 44 -9.70 -1.91 5.44
CA SER A 44 -11.09 -2.35 5.30
C SER A 44 -11.54 -2.34 3.84
N GLY A 45 -11.26 -1.26 3.10
CA GLY A 45 -11.60 -1.18 1.68
C GLY A 45 -10.94 -2.28 0.84
N LEU A 46 -9.67 -2.58 1.06
CA LEU A 46 -8.97 -3.65 0.36
C LEU A 46 -9.56 -5.03 0.69
N ALA A 47 -9.83 -5.30 1.96
CA ALA A 47 -10.41 -6.57 2.41
C ALA A 47 -11.82 -6.79 1.81
N GLU A 48 -12.65 -5.75 1.77
CA GLU A 48 -13.99 -5.79 1.17
C GLU A 48 -13.97 -6.13 -0.33
N HIS A 49 -12.90 -5.75 -1.03
CA HIS A 49 -12.70 -6.07 -2.45
C HIS A 49 -12.02 -7.44 -2.69
N GLY A 50 -11.84 -8.25 -1.63
CA GLY A 50 -11.25 -9.58 -1.73
C GLY A 50 -9.74 -9.57 -1.98
N VAL A 51 -9.05 -8.46 -1.71
CA VAL A 51 -7.59 -8.39 -1.74
C VAL A 51 -7.03 -9.04 -0.47
N THR A 52 -5.98 -9.86 -0.61
CA THR A 52 -5.28 -10.40 0.55
C THR A 52 -4.46 -9.28 1.18
N VAL A 53 -5.02 -8.63 2.19
CA VAL A 53 -4.37 -7.53 2.93
C VAL A 53 -4.05 -7.97 4.35
N SER A 54 -2.90 -7.51 4.86
CA SER A 54 -2.49 -7.65 6.25
C SER A 54 -2.06 -6.30 6.80
N ARG A 55 -2.10 -6.16 8.11
CA ARG A 55 -1.64 -4.97 8.80
C ARG A 55 -0.77 -5.32 10.00
N THR A 56 0.22 -4.49 10.27
CA THR A 56 0.97 -4.53 11.52
C THR A 56 1.21 -3.12 12.04
N ASP A 57 1.03 -2.93 13.34
CA ASP A 57 1.40 -1.69 13.99
C ASP A 57 2.81 -1.84 14.57
N PHE A 58 3.68 -0.85 14.36
CA PHE A 58 5.02 -0.85 14.93
C PHE A 58 5.13 0.18 16.07
N ASN A 59 5.96 -0.14 17.06
CA ASN A 59 6.25 0.75 18.18
C ASN A 59 7.21 1.86 17.75
N GLY A 60 6.69 2.88 17.08
CA GLY A 60 7.44 4.00 16.52
C GLY A 60 6.55 5.09 15.96
N ALA A 61 7.19 6.17 15.51
CA ALA A 61 6.56 7.29 14.83
C ALA A 61 7.00 7.33 13.35
N HIS A 62 6.86 8.49 12.72
CA HIS A 62 7.28 8.78 11.36
C HIS A 62 8.81 8.85 11.24
N ASP A 63 9.49 7.70 11.34
CA ASP A 63 10.94 7.56 11.48
C ASP A 63 11.52 6.52 10.51
N TYR A 64 12.57 6.90 9.77
CA TYR A 64 13.21 6.05 8.78
C TYR A 64 13.88 4.78 9.33
N ALA A 65 14.37 4.81 10.57
CA ALA A 65 14.95 3.64 11.22
C ALA A 65 13.86 2.59 11.50
N CYS A 66 12.66 3.03 11.92
CA CYS A 66 11.50 2.16 12.10
C CYS A 66 11.10 1.51 10.76
N TRP A 67 10.96 2.31 9.69
CA TRP A 67 10.52 1.80 8.39
C TRP A 67 11.52 0.85 7.75
N ARG A 68 12.82 1.08 7.94
CA ARG A 68 13.86 0.18 7.41
C ARG A 68 13.73 -1.22 8.00
N GLY A 69 13.42 -1.33 9.29
CA GLY A 69 13.17 -2.61 9.96
C GLY A 69 11.91 -3.29 9.43
N GLY A 70 10.78 -2.58 9.46
CA GLY A 70 9.49 -3.09 8.99
C GLY A 70 9.53 -3.56 7.53
N LEU A 71 10.15 -2.78 6.64
CA LEU A 71 10.30 -3.15 5.24
C LEU A 71 11.06 -4.48 5.06
N ALA A 72 12.15 -4.70 5.81
CA ALA A 72 12.91 -5.94 5.72
C ALA A 72 12.07 -7.14 6.18
N ASP A 73 11.40 -7.03 7.33
CA ASP A 73 10.57 -8.09 7.91
C ASP A 73 9.38 -8.44 6.99
N VAL A 74 8.74 -7.42 6.41
CA VAL A 74 7.61 -7.59 5.49
C VAL A 74 8.05 -8.22 4.17
N LEU A 75 9.19 -7.84 3.62
CA LEU A 75 9.71 -8.48 2.41
C LEU A 75 10.01 -9.97 2.64
N VAL A 76 10.57 -10.33 3.81
CA VAL A 76 10.76 -11.72 4.20
C VAL A 76 9.42 -12.46 4.30
N SER A 77 8.41 -11.87 4.93
CA SER A 77 7.07 -12.46 5.05
C SER A 77 6.37 -12.64 3.69
N LEU A 78 6.51 -11.66 2.80
CA LEU A 78 5.87 -11.69 1.49
C LEU A 78 6.57 -12.68 0.54
N LEU A 79 7.90 -12.71 0.50
CA LEU A 79 8.67 -13.46 -0.48
C LEU A 79 9.18 -14.81 0.03
N GLY A 80 9.29 -15.00 1.35
CA GLY A 80 9.83 -16.20 1.98
C GLY A 80 8.85 -17.39 2.02
N ARG A 81 8.01 -17.53 1.00
CA ARG A 81 7.15 -18.71 0.82
C ARG A 81 7.83 -19.71 -0.09
#